data_AF-A0AAJ1M2D5-F1
#
_entry.id   AF-A0AAJ1M2D5-F1
#
_cell.length_a   1.000
_cell.length_b   1.000
_cell.length_c   1.000
_cell.angle_alpha   90.00
_cell.angle_beta   90.00
_cell.angle_gamma   90.00
#
_symmetry.space_group_name_H-M   'P 1'
#
loop_
_entity.id
_entity.type
_entity.pdbx_description
1 polymer ?
#
loop_
_entity_poly.entity_id
_entity_poly.type
_entity_poly.pdbx_seq_one_letter_code
_entity_poly.pdbx_strand_id
1 'polypeptide(L)'
;MIKRWNGQYQLYSSKEKADQSFKVFKKMLELGADISQKDSHRGTLLQTILIETKEVLPSYYWKTKETSDNVLITDELRHDLNRIYDLLIRYGVTSEEISAYHKIPLKELYQDSPTMEFLNRLD
;
A
#
# COMPACT_ATOMS: atom_id res chain seq x y z
N MET A 1 0.97 12.24 -9.13
CA MET A 1 -0.39 11.64 -9.14
C MET A 1 -1.46 12.71 -9.31
N ILE A 2 -2.29 12.57 -10.34
CA ILE A 2 -3.46 13.43 -10.59
C ILE A 2 -4.71 12.62 -10.24
N LYS A 3 -5.61 13.16 -9.42
CA LYS A 3 -6.91 12.54 -9.11
C LYS A 3 -8.04 13.40 -9.67
N ARG A 4 -9.14 12.74 -10.05
CA ARG A 4 -10.38 13.43 -10.44
C ARG A 4 -11.22 13.67 -9.20
N TRP A 5 -11.51 14.93 -8.90
CA TRP A 5 -12.34 15.34 -7.77
C TRP A 5 -13.41 16.32 -8.26
N ASN A 6 -14.68 16.04 -7.98
CA ASN A 6 -15.84 16.81 -8.49
C ASN A 6 -15.81 17.10 -10.00
N GLY A 7 -15.34 16.13 -10.80
CA GLY A 7 -15.26 16.27 -12.26
C GLY A 7 -13.99 16.98 -12.76
N GLN A 8 -13.19 17.59 -11.89
CA GLN A 8 -11.92 18.27 -12.25
C GLN A 8 -10.71 17.39 -11.95
N TYR A 9 -9.67 17.49 -12.78
CA TYR A 9 -8.38 16.86 -12.51
C TYR A 9 -7.53 17.78 -11.63
N GLN A 10 -7.07 17.26 -10.49
CA GLN A 10 -6.22 17.99 -9.56
C GLN A 10 -4.93 17.21 -9.29
N LEU A 11 -3.80 17.92 -9.21
CA LEU A 11 -2.55 17.34 -8.75
C LEU A 11 -2.70 16.98 -7.27
N TYR A 12 -2.84 15.69 -6.99
CA TYR A 12 -3.07 15.17 -5.64
C TYR A 12 -1.75 15.02 -4.87
N SER A 13 -0.71 14.57 -5.57
CA SER A 13 0.64 14.45 -5.01
C SER A 13 1.69 14.67 -6.10
N SER A 14 2.68 15.53 -5.83
CA SER A 14 3.83 15.71 -6.69
C SER A 14 4.92 14.68 -6.36
N LYS A 15 5.84 14.46 -7.30
CA LYS A 15 6.98 13.58 -7.11
C LYS A 15 7.85 14.02 -5.93
N GLU A 16 8.10 15.32 -5.81
CA GLU A 16 8.91 15.90 -4.72
C GLU A 16 8.27 15.62 -3.36
N LYS A 17 6.94 15.75 -3.26
CA LYS A 17 6.21 15.45 -2.03
C LYS A 17 6.25 13.96 -1.70
N ALA A 18 6.08 13.08 -2.70
CA ALA A 18 6.20 11.64 -2.52
C ALA A 18 7.61 11.25 -2.03
N ASP A 19 8.66 11.82 -2.64
CA ASP A 19 10.05 11.61 -2.26
C ASP A 19 10.36 12.12 -0.85
N GLN A 20 9.81 13.27 -0.46
CA GLN A 20 9.97 13.79 0.89
C GLN A 20 9.29 12.90 1.93
N SER A 21 8.05 12.48 1.68
CA SER A 21 7.33 11.55 2.56
C SER A 21 8.06 10.22 2.69
N PHE A 22 8.58 9.67 1.58
CA PHE A 22 9.36 8.45 1.60
C PHE A 22 10.65 8.59 2.44
N LYS A 23 11.36 9.72 2.33
CA LYS A 23 12.54 10.00 3.16
C LYS A 23 12.21 10.03 4.66
N VAL A 24 11.07 10.64 5.03
CA VAL A 24 10.61 10.68 6.42
C VAL A 24 10.29 9.26 6.91
N PHE A 25 9.52 8.49 6.14
CA PHE A 25 9.19 7.10 6.49
C PHE A 25 10.45 6.25 6.68
N LYS A 26 11.38 6.32 5.72
CA LYS A 26 12.69 5.66 5.82
C LYS A 26 13.44 6.07 7.08
N LYS A 27 13.46 7.37 7.41
CA LYS A 27 14.17 7.86 8.59
C LYS A 27 13.53 7.37 9.89
N MET A 28 12.21 7.23 9.96
CA MET A 28 11.53 6.67 11.13
C MET A 28 11.98 5.24 11.41
N LEU A 29 12.04 4.40 10.36
CA LEU A 29 12.52 3.03 10.51
C LEU A 29 14.01 2.98 10.90
N GLU A 30 14.85 3.84 10.31
CA GLU A 30 16.28 3.95 10.68
C GLU A 30 16.49 4.38 12.14
N LEU A 31 15.55 5.13 12.71
CA LEU A 31 15.58 5.56 14.11
C LEU A 31 14.98 4.52 15.07
N GLY A 32 14.60 3.33 14.58
CA GLY A 32 14.11 2.23 15.40
C GLY A 32 12.61 2.27 15.66
N ALA A 33 11.81 2.86 14.76
CA ALA A 33 10.37 2.69 14.81
C ALA A 33 10.01 1.19 14.79
N ASP A 34 9.23 0.76 15.77
CA ASP A 34 8.88 -0.65 15.98
C ASP A 34 7.79 -1.09 15.00
N ILE A 35 8.18 -1.88 14.00
CA ILE A 35 7.29 -2.41 12.96
C ILE A 35 6.30 -3.46 13.47
N SER A 36 6.52 -4.02 14.66
CA SER A 36 5.67 -5.05 15.25
C SER A 36 4.46 -4.47 16.00
N GLN A 37 4.46 -3.15 16.22
CA GLN A 37 3.36 -2.45 16.87
C GLN A 37 2.07 -2.59 16.07
N LYS A 38 0.97 -2.66 16.81
CA LYS A 38 -0.37 -2.69 16.25
C LYS A 38 -1.08 -1.39 16.59
N ASP A 39 -1.92 -0.93 15.68
CA ASP A 39 -2.79 0.21 15.93
C ASP A 39 -3.89 -0.12 16.96
N SER A 40 -4.73 0.87 17.29
CA SER A 40 -5.87 0.71 18.21
C SER A 40 -6.92 -0.29 17.73
N HIS A 41 -6.91 -0.64 16.44
CA HIS A 41 -7.78 -1.63 15.81
C HIS A 41 -7.10 -3.00 15.66
N ARG A 42 -5.91 -3.16 16.26
CA ARG A 42 -5.05 -4.36 16.18
C ARG A 42 -4.49 -4.63 14.78
N GLY A 43 -4.58 -3.64 13.88
CA GLY A 43 -3.97 -3.67 12.55
C GLY A 43 -2.46 -3.54 12.65
N THR A 44 -1.76 -4.30 11.81
CA THR A 44 -0.30 -4.25 11.66
C THR A 44 0.12 -3.18 10.67
N LEU A 45 1.42 -2.86 10.62
CA LEU A 45 1.99 -1.95 9.63
C LEU A 45 1.65 -2.36 8.19
N LEU A 46 1.78 -3.65 7.85
CA LEU A 46 1.47 -4.13 6.51
C LEU A 46 -0.02 -3.97 6.18
N GLN A 47 -0.91 -4.25 7.14
CA GLN A 47 -2.34 -4.05 6.93
C GLN A 47 -2.68 -2.58 6.66
N THR A 48 -2.08 -1.65 7.39
CA THR A 48 -2.22 -0.20 7.12
C THR A 48 -1.72 0.15 5.72
N ILE A 49 -0.54 -0.33 5.34
CA ILE A 49 0.04 -0.06 4.01
C ILE A 49 -0.82 -0.63 2.89
N LEU A 50 -1.41 -1.82 3.04
CA LEU A 50 -2.31 -2.39 2.05
C LEU A 50 -3.59 -1.58 1.87
N ILE A 51 -4.14 -1.03 2.97
CA ILE A 51 -5.29 -0.11 2.92
C ILE A 51 -4.91 1.15 2.13
N GLU A 52 -3.78 1.78 2.45
CA GLU A 52 -3.33 3.00 1.76
C GLU A 52 -2.94 2.73 0.29
N THR A 53 -2.33 1.58 0.00
CA THR A 53 -1.97 1.16 -1.37
C THR A 53 -3.23 1.02 -2.23
N LYS A 54 -4.31 0.45 -1.67
CA LYS A 54 -5.59 0.31 -2.38
C LYS A 54 -6.15 1.68 -2.83
N GLU A 55 -5.94 2.75 -2.07
CA GLU A 55 -6.46 4.09 -2.38
C GLU A 55 -5.76 4.78 -3.57
N VAL A 56 -4.63 4.23 -4.03
CA VAL A 56 -3.85 4.77 -5.15
C VAL A 56 -3.81 3.84 -6.37
N LEU A 57 -4.28 2.60 -6.20
CA LEU A 57 -4.44 1.61 -7.26
C LEU A 57 -5.83 1.70 -7.90
N PRO A 58 -6.07 0.98 -9.02
CA PRO A 58 -7.40 0.90 -9.60
C PRO A 58 -8.42 0.36 -8.59
N SER A 59 -9.58 1.03 -8.52
CA SER A 59 -10.67 0.63 -7.63
C SER A 59 -11.10 -0.80 -7.95
N TYR A 60 -11.01 -1.66 -6.95
CA TYR A 60 -11.35 -3.08 -7.05
C TYR A 60 -12.63 -3.41 -6.27
N TYR A 61 -13.61 -4.01 -6.96
CA TYR A 61 -14.86 -4.43 -6.36
C TYR A 61 -14.83 -5.91 -5.98
N TRP A 62 -14.73 -6.20 -4.67
CA TRP A 62 -14.66 -7.56 -4.12
C TRP A 62 -15.85 -8.46 -4.51
N LYS A 63 -17.04 -7.90 -4.74
CA LYS A 63 -18.23 -8.68 -5.09
C LYS A 63 -18.20 -9.17 -6.53
N THR A 64 -17.73 -8.34 -7.47
CA THR A 64 -17.74 -8.66 -8.91
C THR A 64 -16.37 -9.13 -9.41
N LYS A 65 -15.32 -8.93 -8.61
CA LYS A 65 -13.91 -9.17 -8.97
C LYS A 65 -13.43 -8.33 -10.15
N GLU A 66 -13.97 -7.13 -10.31
CA GLU A 66 -13.65 -6.23 -11.42
C GLU A 66 -12.98 -4.95 -10.91
N THR A 67 -12.11 -4.40 -11.76
CA THR A 67 -11.61 -3.03 -11.63
C THR A 67 -12.49 -2.06 -12.42
N SER A 68 -12.86 -0.92 -11.84
CA SER A 68 -13.95 -0.10 -12.39
C SER A 68 -13.58 1.32 -12.80
N ASP A 69 -12.37 1.77 -12.50
CA ASP A 69 -11.92 3.11 -12.82
C ASP A 69 -10.82 3.11 -13.89
N ASN A 70 -10.52 4.31 -14.38
CA ASN A 70 -9.48 4.53 -15.39
C ASN A 70 -8.12 4.80 -14.73
N VAL A 71 -7.93 4.42 -13.46
CA VAL A 71 -6.62 4.58 -12.82
C VAL A 71 -5.68 3.56 -13.47
N LEU A 72 -4.49 4.02 -13.85
CA LEU A 72 -3.46 3.16 -14.42
C LEU A 72 -2.32 3.01 -13.42
N ILE A 73 -1.78 1.80 -13.32
CA ILE A 73 -0.53 1.55 -12.60
C ILE A 73 0.62 2.01 -13.50
N THR A 74 0.98 3.29 -13.38
CA THR A 74 2.09 3.89 -14.13
C THR A 74 3.43 3.40 -13.61
N ASP A 75 4.49 3.52 -14.40
CA ASP A 75 5.85 3.16 -13.98
C ASP A 75 6.33 3.98 -12.77
N GLU A 76 5.92 5.25 -12.69
CA GLU A 76 6.20 6.10 -11.53
C GLU A 76 5.52 5.57 -10.26
N LEU A 77 4.23 5.22 -10.33
CA LEU A 77 3.50 4.67 -9.19
C LEU A 77 4.08 3.31 -8.77
N ARG A 78 4.40 2.45 -9.74
CA ARG A 78 5.04 1.15 -9.49
C ARG A 78 6.40 1.33 -8.81
N HIS A 79 7.20 2.28 -9.28
CA HIS A 79 8.49 2.61 -8.64
C HIS A 79 8.30 3.07 -7.19
N ASP A 80 7.36 3.97 -6.96
CA ASP A 80 7.06 4.53 -5.63
C ASP A 80 6.57 3.49 -4.63
N LEU A 81 5.70 2.58 -5.06
CA LEU A 81 5.23 1.48 -4.23
C LEU A 81 6.36 0.46 -4.01
N ASN A 82 7.10 0.07 -5.05
CA ASN A 82 8.19 -0.90 -4.92
C ASN A 82 9.23 -0.46 -3.89
N ARG A 83 9.66 0.81 -3.88
CA ARG A 83 10.62 1.31 -2.88
C ARG A 83 10.08 1.26 -1.44
N ILE A 84 8.77 1.36 -1.24
CA ILE A 84 8.12 1.18 0.07
C ILE A 84 8.18 -0.29 0.47
N TYR A 85 7.75 -1.20 -0.40
CA TYR A 85 7.78 -2.65 -0.10
C TYR A 85 9.20 -3.17 0.09
N ASP A 86 10.18 -2.68 -0.68
CA ASP A 86 11.61 -3.00 -0.48
C ASP A 86 12.10 -2.62 0.91
N LEU A 87 11.59 -1.51 1.43
CA LEU A 87 11.91 -1.06 2.78
C LEU A 87 11.24 -1.97 3.83
N LEU A 88 9.98 -2.35 3.63
CA LEU A 88 9.30 -3.31 4.51
C LEU A 88 10.05 -4.64 4.59
N ILE A 89 10.46 -5.20 3.44
CA ILE A 89 11.27 -6.43 3.36
C ILE A 89 12.57 -6.26 4.13
N ARG A 90 13.30 -5.15 3.91
CA ARG A 90 14.56 -4.87 4.60
C ARG A 90 14.40 -4.84 6.12
N TYR A 91 13.28 -4.35 6.63
CA TYR A 91 13.01 -4.28 8.06
C TYR A 91 12.31 -5.53 8.60
N GLY A 92 12.08 -6.56 7.78
CA GLY A 92 11.61 -7.88 8.23
C GLY A 92 10.09 -8.06 8.26
N VAL A 93 9.33 -7.20 7.56
CA VAL A 93 7.89 -7.44 7.34
C VAL A 93 7.72 -8.62 6.39
N THR A 94 6.84 -9.55 6.73
CA THR A 94 6.59 -10.78 5.95
C THR A 94 5.15 -10.84 5.47
N SER A 95 4.87 -11.72 4.50
CA SER A 95 3.51 -11.93 3.99
C SER A 95 2.60 -12.76 4.90
N GLU A 96 3.14 -13.36 5.97
CA GLU A 96 2.43 -14.31 6.84
C GLU A 96 1.48 -13.63 7.84
N GLU A 97 1.30 -12.32 7.71
CA GLU A 97 0.43 -11.56 8.57
C GLU A 97 -1.05 -11.88 8.35
N ILE A 98 -1.79 -11.97 9.45
CA ILE A 98 -3.21 -12.29 9.48
C ILE A 98 -4.01 -10.99 9.64
N SER A 99 -5.05 -10.82 8.82
CA SER A 99 -5.98 -9.69 8.90
C SER A 99 -6.58 -9.58 10.31
N ALA A 100 -6.45 -8.40 10.91
CA ALA A 100 -6.99 -8.12 12.24
C ALA A 100 -8.51 -8.32 12.31
N TYR A 101 -9.24 -8.04 11.23
CA TYR A 101 -10.70 -8.13 11.20
C TYR A 101 -11.18 -9.48 10.63
N HIS A 102 -10.68 -9.87 9.45
CA HIS A 102 -11.19 -11.04 8.73
C HIS A 102 -10.63 -12.38 9.25
N LYS A 103 -9.55 -12.35 10.04
CA LYS A 103 -8.91 -13.54 10.63
C LYS A 103 -8.40 -14.56 9.61
N ILE A 104 -8.13 -14.12 8.39
CA ILE A 104 -7.47 -14.88 7.31
C ILE A 104 -6.14 -14.20 6.94
N PRO A 105 -5.18 -14.92 6.32
CA PRO A 105 -3.94 -14.33 5.82
C PRO A 105 -4.20 -13.11 4.93
N LEU A 106 -3.39 -12.06 5.04
CA LEU A 106 -3.52 -10.87 4.21
C LEU A 106 -3.40 -11.22 2.72
N LYS A 107 -2.51 -12.15 2.36
CA LYS A 107 -2.43 -12.66 0.97
C LYS A 107 -3.74 -13.25 0.46
N GLU A 108 -4.40 -14.07 1.27
CA GLU A 108 -5.69 -14.66 0.90
C GLU A 108 -6.76 -13.57 0.74
N LEU A 109 -6.78 -12.61 1.67
CA LEU A 109 -7.70 -11.47 1.61
C LEU A 109 -7.50 -10.64 0.34
N TYR A 110 -6.27 -10.45 -0.12
CA TYR A 110 -5.93 -9.56 -1.23
C TYR A 110 -5.66 -10.25 -2.58
N GLN A 111 -5.80 -11.58 -2.65
CA GLN A 111 -5.35 -12.43 -3.78
C GLN A 111 -5.84 -11.99 -5.17
N ASP A 112 -7.08 -11.51 -5.27
CA ASP A 112 -7.69 -11.15 -6.56
C ASP A 112 -7.58 -9.64 -6.87
N SER A 113 -6.96 -8.86 -6.00
CA SER A 113 -6.91 -7.40 -6.11
C SER A 113 -5.59 -6.90 -6.72
N PRO A 114 -5.57 -5.67 -7.29
CA PRO A 114 -4.34 -5.07 -7.80
C PRO A 114 -3.21 -4.95 -6.78
N THR A 115 -3.51 -4.92 -5.47
CA THR A 115 -2.47 -4.88 -4.43
C THR A 115 -1.58 -6.12 -4.42
N MET A 116 -2.05 -7.24 -4.97
CA MET A 116 -1.30 -8.50 -5.02
C MET A 116 -0.02 -8.40 -5.85
N GLU A 117 0.05 -7.47 -6.82
CA GLU A 117 1.29 -7.15 -7.57
C GLU A 117 2.45 -6.81 -6.62
N PHE A 118 2.16 -6.09 -5.53
CA PHE A 118 3.16 -5.62 -4.57
C PHE A 118 3.29 -6.56 -3.37
N LEU A 119 2.17 -7.14 -2.91
CA LEU A 119 2.16 -8.04 -1.76
C LEU A 119 2.97 -9.34 -2.02
N ASN A 120 2.98 -9.82 -3.26
CA ASN A 120 3.80 -10.97 -3.69
C ASN A 120 5.32 -10.72 -3.57
N ARG A 121 5.76 -9.49 -3.31
CA ARG A 121 7.18 -9.19 -3.09
C ARG A 121 7.65 -9.57 -1.69
N LEU A 122 6.73 -9.82 -0.75
CA LEU A 122 7.04 -10.17 0.63
C LEU A 122 7.26 -11.69 0.84
N ASP A 123 7.35 -12.46 -0.25
CA ASP A 123 7.73 -13.89 -0.29
C ASP A 123 9.26 -14.11 -0.24
#